data_AF-A0A349UPY1-F1
#
_entry.id   AF-A0A349UPY1-F1
#
_cell.length_a   1.000
_cell.length_b   1.000
_cell.length_c   1.000
_cell.angle_alpha   90.00
_cell.angle_beta   90.00
_cell.angle_gamma   90.00
#
_symmetry.space_group_name_H-M   'P 1'
#
loop_
_entity.id
_entity.type
_entity.pdbx_description
1 polymer ?
#
loop_
_entity_poly.entity_id
_entity_poly.type
_entity_poly.pdbx_seq_one_letter_code
_entity_poly.pdbx_strand_id
1 'polypeptide(L)'
;MGRGALRLLLRRRERQQGLRPGAAGEADPHLLVASGHSRGRYRAETSQGRTDAFRTRNGRRSGRRRRRSSPTGKLPKGIKVRGLRFRAPPRACKDLTMLRTLDNRQTRETLRQAVDRHVPATLTFRQENHWATLHSRVLAMTEACVLLELPAPEAGVVLPRPRVGDDLGVSFKLKHYKHMFASPVRSIEQMNYEGVQIEAVYAACPGSLQRLQRRAYNRVTVPEGRIVRAAFWLGSKEDEPSGTSPENPVWSGRIVDLSAGGFQARIEGDAAAALEEGALVGVRLAFGPARETVYVDAQFRHVQIEGEIAVMGFQFVGLAYGPEGRHAIDLIAAKVAEFQSLAGQEAS
;
A
#
# COMPACT_ATOMS: atom_id res chain seq x y z
N MET A 1 -8.71 -18.63 -28.46
CA MET A 1 -9.82 -17.74 -28.90
C MET A 1 -9.23 -16.42 -29.36
N GLY A 2 -9.47 -16.03 -30.63
CA GLY A 2 -8.87 -14.83 -31.22
C GLY A 2 -9.57 -13.52 -30.85
N ARG A 3 -8.89 -12.39 -31.07
CA ARG A 3 -9.34 -11.00 -30.79
C ARG A 3 -10.79 -10.69 -31.26
N GLY A 4 -11.28 -11.38 -32.28
CA GLY A 4 -12.65 -11.24 -32.77
C GLY A 4 -13.75 -11.64 -31.77
N ALA A 5 -13.49 -12.61 -30.88
CA ALA A 5 -14.50 -13.11 -29.95
C ALA A 5 -14.88 -12.07 -28.88
N LEU A 6 -13.92 -11.26 -28.41
CA LEU A 6 -14.22 -10.21 -27.43
C LEU A 6 -14.94 -9.02 -28.09
N ARG A 7 -14.55 -8.62 -29.32
CA ARG A 7 -15.33 -7.65 -30.11
C ARG A 7 -16.76 -8.13 -30.32
N LEU A 8 -16.97 -9.44 -30.52
CA LEU A 8 -18.29 -10.03 -30.62
C LEU A 8 -19.06 -10.02 -29.29
N LEU A 9 -18.42 -10.31 -28.16
CA LEU A 9 -19.05 -10.25 -26.83
C LEU A 9 -19.50 -8.84 -26.47
N LEU A 10 -18.66 -7.84 -26.76
CA LEU A 10 -19.00 -6.42 -26.57
C LEU A 10 -20.15 -6.00 -27.49
N ARG A 11 -20.11 -6.35 -28.78
CA ARG A 11 -21.21 -6.09 -29.74
C ARG A 11 -22.51 -6.82 -29.41
N ARG A 12 -22.45 -8.02 -28.82
CA ARG A 12 -23.64 -8.78 -28.43
C ARG A 12 -24.33 -8.14 -27.22
N ARG A 13 -23.56 -7.50 -26.33
CA ARG A 13 -24.08 -6.71 -25.21
C ARG A 13 -24.72 -5.39 -25.67
N GLU A 14 -24.10 -4.70 -26.64
CA GLU A 14 -24.69 -3.52 -27.30
C GLU A 14 -26.05 -3.84 -27.93
N ARG A 15 -26.21 -5.02 -28.55
CA ARG A 15 -27.49 -5.47 -29.09
C ARG A 15 -28.52 -5.85 -28.04
N GLN A 16 -28.11 -6.33 -26.86
CA GLN A 16 -29.02 -6.67 -25.77
C GLN A 16 -29.53 -5.44 -24.99
N GLN A 17 -28.86 -4.29 -25.09
CA GLN A 17 -29.25 -3.05 -24.39
C GLN A 17 -30.14 -2.11 -25.23
N GLY A 18 -30.58 -2.50 -26.43
CA GLY A 18 -31.65 -1.80 -27.15
C GLY A 18 -31.36 -0.34 -27.54
N LEU A 19 -30.10 0.09 -27.55
CA LEU A 19 -29.74 1.44 -27.97
C LEU A 19 -29.83 1.55 -29.50
N ARG A 20 -30.89 2.21 -29.97
CA ARG A 20 -31.01 2.67 -31.35
C ARG A 20 -29.93 3.74 -31.61
N PRO A 21 -29.19 3.69 -32.73
CA PRO A 21 -28.31 4.79 -33.12
C PRO A 21 -29.18 6.01 -33.46
N GLY A 22 -29.12 7.03 -32.61
CA GLY A 22 -29.67 8.35 -32.91
C GLY A 22 -28.87 9.01 -34.02
N ALA A 23 -29.58 9.57 -35.00
CA ALA A 23 -29.02 10.28 -36.14
C ALA A 23 -28.12 11.44 -35.68
N ALA A 24 -26.94 11.54 -36.30
CA ALA A 24 -26.01 12.65 -36.14
C ALA A 24 -26.64 13.92 -36.74
N GLY A 25 -26.84 14.93 -35.91
CA GLY A 25 -27.14 16.30 -36.35
C GLY A 25 -25.82 17.08 -36.46
N GLU A 26 -25.61 17.66 -37.64
CA GLU A 26 -24.61 18.71 -37.90
C GLU A 26 -24.78 19.89 -36.93
N ALA A 27 -23.67 20.36 -36.38
CA ALA A 27 -23.58 21.68 -35.76
C ALA A 27 -22.27 22.37 -36.17
N ASP A 28 -22.46 23.51 -36.80
CA ASP A 28 -21.51 24.46 -37.37
C ASP A 28 -20.70 25.21 -36.26
N PRO A 29 -19.44 25.64 -36.49
CA PRO A 29 -18.55 26.10 -35.43
C PRO A 29 -18.31 27.61 -35.46
N HIS A 30 -18.82 28.38 -34.49
CA HIS A 30 -18.28 29.71 -34.17
C HIS A 30 -18.69 30.15 -32.76
N LEU A 31 -17.75 30.27 -31.83
CA LEU A 31 -17.60 31.47 -30.98
C LEU A 31 -16.27 31.46 -30.20
N LEU A 32 -15.48 32.52 -30.41
CA LEU A 32 -14.41 32.99 -29.52
C LEU A 32 -15.00 33.57 -28.22
N VAL A 33 -14.23 33.51 -27.12
CA VAL A 33 -13.63 34.68 -26.43
C VAL A 33 -13.13 34.30 -25.01
N ALA A 34 -11.81 34.45 -24.84
CA ALA A 34 -11.00 35.00 -23.74
C ALA A 34 -11.22 34.71 -22.24
N SER A 35 -10.05 34.51 -21.61
CA SER A 35 -9.53 35.13 -20.37
C SER A 35 -9.53 34.29 -19.09
N GLY A 36 -8.41 34.37 -18.35
CA GLY A 36 -8.30 33.87 -16.98
C GLY A 36 -6.89 33.46 -16.54
N HIS A 37 -5.99 34.42 -16.39
CA HIS A 37 -4.69 34.25 -15.72
C HIS A 37 -4.84 33.93 -14.21
N SER A 38 -4.11 32.96 -13.69
CA SER A 38 -3.54 33.04 -12.32
C SER A 38 -2.36 32.08 -12.13
N ARG A 39 -1.15 32.60 -12.24
CA ARG A 39 0.10 31.94 -11.78
C ARG A 39 0.38 32.38 -10.34
N GLY A 40 0.27 31.46 -9.39
CA GLY A 40 0.80 31.65 -8.03
C GLY A 40 2.27 31.25 -7.98
N ARG A 41 3.18 32.24 -7.96
CA ARG A 41 4.59 32.04 -7.60
C ARG A 41 4.74 32.34 -6.10
N TYR A 42 5.12 31.34 -5.30
CA TYR A 42 5.65 31.59 -3.96
C TYR A 42 7.16 31.78 -4.07
N ARG A 43 7.61 32.96 -3.61
CA ARG A 43 9.00 33.40 -3.55
C ARG A 43 9.49 33.09 -2.14
N ALA A 44 10.46 32.19 -2.00
CA ALA A 44 11.13 31.94 -0.73
C ALA A 44 12.17 33.04 -0.49
N GLU A 45 11.99 33.82 0.56
CA GLU A 45 12.99 34.75 1.08
C GLU A 45 14.03 33.97 1.89
N THR A 46 15.29 34.09 1.49
CA THR A 46 16.45 33.57 2.20
C THR A 46 16.84 34.53 3.32
N SER A 47 16.58 34.17 4.58
CA SER A 47 17.19 34.83 5.72
C SER A 47 18.54 34.17 6.05
N GLN A 48 19.63 34.87 5.70
CA GLN A 48 20.97 34.60 6.21
C GLN A 48 21.02 34.84 7.71
N GLY A 49 21.41 33.81 8.47
CA GLY A 49 21.59 33.89 9.92
C GLY A 49 22.79 33.05 10.36
N ARG A 50 23.89 33.75 10.65
CA ARG A 50 25.12 33.37 11.37
C ARG A 50 25.01 32.10 12.25
N THR A 51 25.94 31.18 12.06
CA THR A 51 26.30 30.15 13.06
C THR A 51 27.66 30.47 13.67
N ASP A 52 27.62 30.84 14.95
CA ASP A 52 28.79 30.91 15.81
C ASP A 52 29.21 29.51 16.27
N ALA A 53 30.52 29.31 16.29
CA ALA A 53 31.18 28.08 16.68
C ALA A 53 31.00 27.80 18.18
N PHE A 54 30.44 26.63 18.52
CA PHE A 54 30.58 26.05 19.85
C PHE A 54 31.36 24.73 19.81
N ARG A 55 32.50 24.81 20.50
CA ARG A 55 33.54 23.81 20.69
C ARG A 55 33.19 23.03 21.95
N THR A 56 32.95 21.72 21.87
CA THR A 56 32.94 20.86 23.06
C THR A 56 33.79 19.62 22.88
N ARG A 57 34.96 19.67 23.52
CA ARG A 57 35.70 18.52 24.05
C ARG A 57 34.78 17.70 24.97
N ASN A 58 34.89 16.37 24.88
CA ASN A 58 34.95 15.41 25.99
C ASN A 58 35.05 14.02 25.33
N GLY A 59 35.91 13.08 25.71
CA GLY A 59 36.51 12.84 27.02
C GLY A 59 36.44 11.32 27.21
N ARG A 60 37.47 10.61 26.73
CA ARG A 60 37.62 9.16 26.91
C ARG A 60 37.58 8.81 28.39
N ARG A 61 36.65 7.94 28.80
CA ARG A 61 36.76 7.19 30.07
C ARG A 61 36.47 5.71 29.83
N SER A 62 37.55 4.95 29.80
CA SER A 62 37.60 3.50 29.97
C SER A 62 37.25 3.11 31.40
N GLY A 63 36.16 2.36 31.59
CA GLY A 63 35.68 1.90 32.89
C GLY A 63 35.52 0.38 32.95
N ARG A 64 36.55 -0.29 33.50
CA ARG A 64 36.55 -1.56 34.27
C ARG A 64 35.27 -2.43 34.24
N ARG A 65 35.36 -3.58 33.56
CA ARG A 65 34.52 -4.77 33.80
C ARG A 65 34.84 -5.36 35.18
N ARG A 66 33.90 -5.28 36.12
CA ARG A 66 33.87 -6.13 37.33
C ARG A 66 33.14 -7.43 37.02
N ARG A 67 33.84 -8.55 37.11
CA ARG A 67 33.27 -9.90 37.20
C ARG A 67 32.44 -9.97 38.49
N ARG A 68 31.13 -10.23 38.39
CA ARG A 68 30.30 -10.68 39.51
C ARG A 68 30.21 -12.19 39.47
N SER A 69 30.60 -12.80 40.58
CA SER A 69 30.44 -14.21 40.92
C SER A 69 28.96 -14.57 41.05
N SER A 70 28.61 -15.74 40.53
CA SER A 70 27.30 -16.37 40.67
C SER A 70 27.08 -16.86 42.11
N PRO A 71 25.95 -16.57 42.76
CA PRO A 71 25.57 -17.26 43.99
C PRO A 71 24.81 -18.55 43.64
N THR A 72 25.41 -19.69 43.96
CA THR A 72 24.78 -21.01 44.00
C THR A 72 23.87 -21.11 45.23
N GLY A 73 22.68 -20.52 45.14
CA GLY A 73 21.63 -20.65 46.13
C GLY A 73 20.85 -21.96 45.95
N LYS A 74 20.96 -22.87 46.92
CA LYS A 74 20.10 -24.06 47.04
C LYS A 74 18.64 -23.62 47.22
N LEU A 75 17.76 -24.13 46.36
CA LEU A 75 16.31 -23.93 46.45
C LEU A 75 15.74 -24.64 47.68
N PRO A 76 14.83 -24.01 48.44
CA PRO A 76 14.11 -24.66 49.53
C PRO A 76 13.13 -25.71 48.98
N LYS A 77 13.25 -26.94 49.48
CA LYS A 77 12.26 -28.00 49.28
C LYS A 77 11.07 -27.72 50.20
N GLY A 78 9.86 -27.56 49.65
CA GLY A 78 8.65 -27.62 50.49
C GLY A 78 7.41 -26.79 50.13
N ILE A 79 7.29 -26.19 48.94
CA ILE A 79 6.04 -25.48 48.60
C ILE A 79 5.05 -26.46 47.97
N LYS A 80 4.07 -26.92 48.77
CA LYS A 80 2.86 -27.60 48.27
C LYS A 80 1.96 -26.55 47.60
N VAL A 81 2.08 -26.40 46.28
CA VAL A 81 1.17 -25.58 45.47
C VAL A 81 -0.15 -26.33 45.31
N ARG A 82 -1.13 -26.02 46.17
CA ARG A 82 -2.51 -26.47 46.04
C ARG A 82 -3.19 -25.68 44.93
N GLY A 83 -3.63 -26.36 43.87
CA GLY A 83 -4.86 -25.99 43.14
C GLY A 83 -4.77 -24.89 42.08
N LEU A 84 -3.68 -24.76 41.33
CA LEU A 84 -3.70 -24.03 40.06
C LEU A 84 -4.50 -24.83 39.03
N ARG A 85 -5.80 -24.52 38.92
CA ARG A 85 -6.63 -24.97 37.80
C ARG A 85 -6.06 -24.33 36.54
N PHE A 86 -5.36 -25.12 35.73
CA PHE A 86 -5.03 -24.74 34.37
C PHE A 86 -6.35 -24.44 33.64
N ARG A 87 -6.62 -23.15 33.40
CA ARG A 87 -7.69 -22.76 32.46
C ARG A 87 -7.36 -23.46 31.15
N ALA A 88 -8.32 -24.21 30.63
CA ALA A 88 -8.21 -24.79 29.29
C ALA A 88 -7.78 -23.67 28.31
N PRO A 89 -6.84 -23.94 27.40
CA PRO A 89 -6.39 -22.94 26.45
C PRO A 89 -7.63 -22.38 25.71
N PRO A 90 -7.70 -21.05 25.49
CA PRO A 90 -8.81 -20.45 24.76
C PRO A 90 -8.97 -21.20 23.44
N ARG A 91 -10.21 -21.59 23.14
CA ARG A 91 -10.58 -22.30 21.91
C ARG A 91 -9.90 -21.59 20.74
N ALA A 92 -9.09 -22.33 19.98
CA ALA A 92 -8.37 -21.83 18.81
C ALA A 92 -9.31 -20.95 17.98
N CYS A 93 -9.01 -19.65 17.94
CA CYS A 93 -9.78 -18.69 17.18
C CYS A 93 -9.77 -19.18 15.73
N LYS A 94 -10.95 -19.59 15.23
CA LYS A 94 -11.12 -20.15 13.89
C LYS A 94 -10.48 -19.22 12.87
N ASP A 95 -9.42 -19.70 12.23
CA ASP A 95 -8.85 -19.26 10.96
C ASP A 95 -9.23 -17.82 10.55
N LEU A 96 -8.72 -16.85 11.31
CA LEU A 96 -8.69 -15.44 10.92
C LEU A 96 -7.52 -15.23 9.94
N THR A 97 -7.42 -16.08 8.91
CA THR A 97 -6.55 -15.81 7.77
C THR A 97 -7.14 -14.59 7.05
N MET A 98 -6.69 -13.41 7.49
CA MET A 98 -7.13 -12.11 7.00
C MET A 98 -6.99 -12.02 5.48
N LEU A 99 -5.93 -12.66 4.95
CA LEU A 99 -5.68 -12.88 3.54
C LEU A 99 -6.03 -14.33 3.17
N ARG A 100 -6.87 -14.49 2.14
CA ARG A 100 -7.21 -15.78 1.58
C ARG A 100 -6.97 -15.78 0.08
N THR A 101 -6.18 -16.75 -0.39
CA THR A 101 -6.07 -17.07 -1.81
C THR A 101 -7.36 -17.75 -2.28
N LEU A 102 -7.94 -17.25 -3.38
CA LEU A 102 -9.09 -17.85 -4.05
C LEU A 102 -8.62 -18.86 -5.10
N ASP A 103 -9.31 -19.99 -5.20
CA ASP A 103 -9.08 -20.95 -6.27
C ASP A 103 -9.49 -20.38 -7.65
N ASN A 104 -9.20 -21.12 -8.73
CA ASN A 104 -9.50 -20.70 -10.11
C ASN A 104 -11.00 -20.39 -10.31
N ARG A 105 -11.89 -21.23 -9.79
CA ARG A 105 -13.35 -21.06 -9.97
C ARG A 105 -13.83 -19.82 -9.24
N GLN A 106 -13.46 -19.67 -7.98
CA GLN A 106 -13.75 -18.49 -7.14
C GLN A 106 -13.17 -17.22 -7.75
N THR A 107 -11.97 -17.31 -8.32
CA THR A 107 -11.30 -16.20 -9.01
C THR A 107 -12.13 -15.71 -10.20
N ARG A 108 -12.52 -16.64 -11.08
CA ARG A 108 -13.36 -16.32 -12.25
C ARG A 108 -14.72 -15.75 -11.85
N GLU A 109 -15.38 -16.35 -10.86
CA GLU A 109 -16.67 -15.88 -10.37
C GLU A 109 -16.58 -14.45 -9.80
N THR A 110 -15.53 -14.17 -9.02
CA THR A 110 -15.27 -12.86 -8.44
C THR A 110 -15.01 -11.80 -9.52
N LEU A 111 -14.20 -12.13 -10.54
CA LEU A 111 -13.96 -11.22 -11.66
C LEU A 111 -15.22 -10.99 -12.49
N ARG A 112 -16.09 -12.00 -12.68
CA ARG A 112 -17.36 -11.83 -13.40
C ARG A 112 -18.26 -10.84 -12.66
N GLN A 113 -18.39 -11.01 -11.34
CA GLN A 113 -19.12 -10.06 -10.50
C GLN A 113 -18.52 -8.64 -10.55
N ALA A 114 -17.19 -8.51 -10.70
CA ALA A 114 -16.53 -7.21 -10.84
C ALA A 114 -16.85 -6.55 -12.20
N VAL A 115 -16.86 -7.34 -13.28
CA VAL A 115 -17.27 -6.90 -14.64
C VAL A 115 -18.74 -6.49 -14.67
N ASP A 116 -19.63 -7.32 -14.11
CA ASP A 116 -21.08 -7.08 -14.15
C ASP A 116 -21.49 -5.79 -13.44
N ARG A 117 -20.68 -5.36 -12.46
CA ARG A 117 -20.90 -4.15 -11.65
C ARG A 117 -19.97 -3.00 -12.02
N HIS A 118 -19.15 -3.16 -13.06
CA HIS A 118 -18.14 -2.19 -13.50
C HIS A 118 -17.31 -1.63 -12.33
N VAL A 119 -16.84 -2.53 -11.46
CA VAL A 119 -16.25 -2.16 -10.17
C VAL A 119 -15.01 -1.28 -10.39
N PRO A 120 -14.92 -0.13 -9.67
CA PRO A 120 -13.71 0.68 -9.66
C PRO A 120 -12.48 -0.13 -9.21
N ALA A 121 -11.40 0.03 -9.95
CA ALA A 121 -10.13 -0.62 -9.71
C ALA A 121 -9.00 0.41 -9.55
N THR A 122 -7.96 0.01 -8.84
CA THR A 122 -6.69 0.71 -8.76
C THR A 122 -5.64 -0.17 -9.42
N LEU A 123 -4.96 0.40 -10.42
CA LEU A 123 -3.84 -0.22 -11.11
C LEU A 123 -2.55 0.31 -10.48
N THR A 124 -1.60 -0.56 -10.24
CA THR A 124 -0.28 -0.23 -9.72
C THR A 124 0.75 -0.98 -10.55
N PHE A 125 1.70 -0.27 -11.13
CA PHE A 125 2.75 -0.86 -11.95
C PHE A 125 4.04 -0.07 -11.75
N ARG A 126 5.17 -0.72 -12.03
CA ARG A 126 6.48 -0.08 -11.98
C ARG A 126 6.78 0.53 -13.33
N GLN A 127 7.10 1.81 -13.35
CA GLN A 127 7.61 2.48 -14.53
C GLN A 127 9.01 2.97 -14.16
N GLU A 128 10.03 2.44 -14.85
CA GLU A 128 11.43 2.72 -14.49
C GLU A 128 11.69 2.34 -13.02
N ASN A 129 11.87 3.34 -12.15
CA ASN A 129 12.13 3.17 -10.72
C ASN A 129 11.03 3.75 -9.81
N HIS A 130 9.90 4.19 -10.37
CA HIS A 130 8.78 4.68 -9.57
C HIS A 130 7.55 3.78 -9.69
N TRP A 131 6.77 3.78 -8.61
CA TRP A 131 5.43 3.23 -8.63
C TRP A 131 4.45 4.22 -9.25
N ALA A 132 3.81 3.81 -10.33
CA ALA A 132 2.67 4.51 -10.89
C ALA A 132 1.37 3.90 -10.35
N THR A 133 0.39 4.76 -10.07
CA THR A 133 -0.95 4.33 -9.68
C THR A 133 -2.00 5.02 -10.54
N LEU A 134 -2.94 4.26 -11.09
CA LEU A 134 -4.05 4.77 -11.91
C LEU A 134 -5.39 4.28 -11.35
N HIS A 135 -6.40 5.15 -11.43
CA HIS A 135 -7.79 4.76 -11.23
C HIS A 135 -8.37 4.18 -12.52
N SER A 136 -9.10 3.08 -12.39
CA SER A 136 -9.57 2.26 -13.50
C SER A 136 -10.93 1.64 -13.16
N ARG A 137 -11.44 0.80 -14.05
CA ARG A 137 -12.63 -0.04 -13.89
C ARG A 137 -12.42 -1.38 -14.56
N VAL A 138 -13.03 -2.42 -14.00
CA VAL A 138 -13.05 -3.77 -14.61
C VAL A 138 -14.18 -3.82 -15.64
N LEU A 139 -13.83 -3.84 -16.93
CA LEU A 139 -14.80 -3.65 -18.02
C LEU A 139 -15.32 -4.97 -18.60
N ALA A 140 -14.44 -5.95 -18.77
CA ALA A 140 -14.74 -7.24 -19.36
C ALA A 140 -13.72 -8.30 -18.96
N MET A 141 -14.06 -9.56 -19.23
CA MET A 141 -13.15 -10.69 -19.04
C MET A 141 -13.40 -11.75 -20.12
N THR A 142 -12.33 -12.41 -20.51
CA THR A 142 -12.34 -13.65 -21.31
C THR A 142 -11.60 -14.74 -20.55
N GLU A 143 -11.51 -15.94 -21.15
CA GLU A 143 -10.64 -16.99 -20.62
C GLU A 143 -9.17 -16.56 -20.54
N ALA A 144 -8.69 -15.69 -21.45
CA ALA A 144 -7.28 -15.33 -21.53
C ALA A 144 -6.92 -14.03 -20.81
N CYS A 145 -7.85 -13.08 -20.71
CA CYS A 145 -7.56 -11.70 -20.27
C CYS A 145 -8.68 -11.09 -19.42
N VAL A 146 -8.29 -10.12 -18.58
CA VAL A 146 -9.17 -9.13 -17.95
C VAL A 146 -8.94 -7.79 -18.63
N LEU A 147 -10.01 -7.09 -19.00
CA LEU A 147 -9.98 -5.79 -19.64
C LEU A 147 -10.20 -4.69 -18.60
N LEU A 148 -9.30 -3.73 -18.56
CA LEU A 148 -9.27 -2.62 -17.59
C LEU A 148 -9.25 -1.28 -18.33
N GLU A 149 -10.06 -0.32 -17.89
CA GLU A 149 -10.08 1.04 -18.45
C GLU A 149 -8.79 1.80 -18.07
N LEU A 150 -8.14 2.48 -19.01
CA LEU A 150 -7.15 3.49 -18.67
C LEU A 150 -7.80 4.88 -18.59
N PRO A 151 -7.50 5.66 -17.54
CA PRO A 151 -8.04 7.01 -17.43
C PRO A 151 -7.53 7.87 -18.59
N ALA A 152 -8.42 8.65 -19.18
CA ALA A 152 -8.03 9.66 -20.14
C ALA A 152 -7.20 10.75 -19.45
N PRO A 153 -6.12 11.25 -20.08
CA PRO A 153 -5.37 12.35 -19.52
C PRO A 153 -6.23 13.62 -19.52
N GLU A 154 -6.23 14.34 -18.41
CA GLU A 154 -6.76 15.70 -18.38
C GLU A 154 -5.86 16.64 -19.20
N ALA A 155 -6.41 17.74 -19.70
CA ALA A 155 -5.66 18.68 -20.54
C ALA A 155 -4.40 19.18 -19.81
N GLY A 156 -3.23 18.87 -20.37
CA GLY A 156 -1.92 19.25 -19.81
C GLY A 156 -1.36 18.30 -18.75
N VAL A 157 -2.06 17.22 -18.40
CA VAL A 157 -1.58 16.21 -17.44
C VAL A 157 -1.06 14.98 -18.17
N VAL A 158 0.23 14.67 -18.00
CA VAL A 158 0.82 13.41 -18.49
C VAL A 158 0.59 12.33 -17.44
N LEU A 159 -0.28 11.37 -17.74
CA LEU A 159 -0.49 10.21 -16.88
C LEU A 159 0.58 9.14 -17.16
N PRO A 160 1.09 8.45 -16.12
CA PRO A 160 1.96 7.31 -16.33
C PRO A 160 1.20 6.22 -17.08
N ARG A 161 1.89 5.48 -17.95
CA ARG A 161 1.27 4.45 -18.80
C ARG A 161 2.00 3.12 -18.62
N PRO A 162 1.27 2.01 -18.39
CA PRO A 162 1.89 0.71 -18.43
C PRO A 162 2.31 0.38 -19.87
N ARG A 163 3.27 -0.52 -20.03
CA ARG A 163 3.73 -1.06 -21.31
C ARG A 163 3.36 -2.54 -21.42
N VAL A 164 3.32 -3.03 -22.64
CA VAL A 164 3.17 -4.47 -22.88
C VAL A 164 4.34 -5.21 -22.25
N GLY A 165 4.04 -6.24 -21.46
CA GLY A 165 5.03 -6.99 -20.68
C GLY A 165 5.17 -6.54 -19.23
N ASP A 166 4.73 -5.32 -18.87
CA ASP A 166 4.76 -4.87 -17.48
C ASP A 166 3.86 -5.75 -16.61
N ASP A 167 4.30 -6.02 -15.38
CA ASP A 167 3.46 -6.64 -14.37
C ASP A 167 2.52 -5.60 -13.76
N LEU A 168 1.21 -5.83 -13.92
CA LEU A 168 0.17 -4.94 -13.43
C LEU A 168 -0.43 -5.49 -12.14
N GLY A 169 -0.18 -4.79 -11.03
CA GLY A 169 -0.94 -4.96 -9.80
C GLY A 169 -2.34 -4.37 -9.96
N VAL A 170 -3.38 -5.14 -9.69
CA VAL A 170 -4.78 -4.70 -9.78
C VAL A 170 -5.43 -4.94 -8.43
N SER A 171 -6.12 -3.92 -7.92
CA SER A 171 -6.96 -4.08 -6.74
C SER A 171 -8.33 -3.45 -6.91
N PHE A 172 -9.37 -4.09 -6.38
CA PHE A 172 -10.74 -3.60 -6.47
C PHE A 172 -11.55 -4.03 -5.23
N LYS A 173 -12.65 -3.32 -4.97
CA LYS A 173 -13.50 -3.57 -3.80
C LYS A 173 -14.81 -4.20 -4.25
N LEU A 174 -15.11 -5.40 -3.74
CA LEU A 174 -16.37 -6.10 -4.02
C LEU A 174 -16.97 -6.60 -2.70
N LYS A 175 -18.18 -6.14 -2.40
CA LYS A 175 -18.87 -6.38 -1.11
C LYS A 175 -17.99 -5.93 0.08
N HIS A 176 -17.73 -6.84 1.02
CA HIS A 176 -16.95 -6.59 2.23
C HIS A 176 -15.46 -6.93 2.06
N TYR A 177 -14.99 -7.15 0.84
CA TYR A 177 -13.62 -7.59 0.58
C TYR A 177 -12.90 -6.68 -0.42
N LYS A 178 -11.60 -6.52 -0.19
CA LYS A 178 -10.67 -6.05 -1.22
C LYS A 178 -10.09 -7.28 -1.91
N HIS A 179 -10.09 -7.26 -3.23
CA HIS A 179 -9.50 -8.30 -4.05
C HIS A 179 -8.28 -7.74 -4.77
N MET A 180 -7.23 -8.54 -4.87
CA MET A 180 -5.95 -8.13 -5.44
C MET A 180 -5.35 -9.26 -6.27
N PHE A 181 -4.74 -8.91 -7.39
CA PHE A 181 -3.91 -9.81 -8.18
C PHE A 181 -2.80 -9.03 -8.87
N ALA A 182 -1.77 -9.74 -9.32
CA ALA A 182 -0.81 -9.22 -10.29
C ALA A 182 -0.97 -10.00 -11.59
N SER A 183 -0.81 -9.32 -12.72
CA SER A 183 -0.90 -9.95 -14.03
C SER A 183 -0.15 -9.15 -15.10
N PRO A 184 0.56 -9.81 -16.04
CA PRO A 184 1.27 -9.10 -17.08
C PRO A 184 0.32 -8.45 -18.08
N VAL A 185 0.68 -7.26 -18.56
CA VAL A 185 0.00 -6.54 -19.63
C VAL A 185 0.27 -7.24 -20.96
N ARG A 186 -0.80 -7.64 -21.65
CA ARG A 186 -0.75 -8.33 -22.94
C ARG A 186 -0.87 -7.38 -24.12
N SER A 187 -1.74 -6.38 -24.02
CA SER A 187 -1.90 -5.33 -25.03
C SER A 187 -2.57 -4.10 -24.41
N ILE A 188 -2.45 -2.97 -25.12
CA ILE A 188 -3.16 -1.72 -24.83
C ILE A 188 -3.79 -1.30 -26.15
N GLU A 189 -5.10 -1.08 -26.15
CA GLU A 189 -5.85 -0.80 -27.38
C GLU A 189 -6.89 0.30 -27.15
N GLN A 190 -7.09 1.13 -28.17
CA GLN A 190 -8.24 2.03 -28.26
C GLN A 190 -9.48 1.24 -28.69
N MET A 191 -10.61 1.47 -28.04
CA MET A 191 -11.86 0.77 -28.35
C MET A 191 -13.09 1.62 -28.05
N ASN A 192 -14.18 1.33 -28.74
CA ASN A 192 -15.49 1.84 -28.41
C ASN A 192 -16.10 1.00 -27.28
N TYR A 193 -16.47 1.63 -26.18
CA TYR A 193 -17.19 1.03 -25.06
C TYR A 193 -18.41 1.88 -24.75
N GLU A 194 -19.61 1.32 -24.91
CA GLU A 194 -20.89 2.01 -24.65
C GLU A 194 -21.01 3.36 -25.39
N GLY A 195 -20.47 3.44 -26.63
CA GLY A 195 -20.51 4.64 -27.46
C GLY A 195 -19.34 5.61 -27.25
N VAL A 196 -18.47 5.36 -26.27
CA VAL A 196 -17.34 6.23 -25.93
C VAL A 196 -16.02 5.58 -26.36
N GLN A 197 -15.14 6.36 -27.00
CA GLN A 197 -13.76 5.92 -27.26
C GLN A 197 -12.97 5.93 -25.96
N ILE A 198 -12.45 4.77 -25.58
CA ILE A 198 -11.61 4.60 -24.41
C ILE A 198 -10.32 3.88 -24.79
N GLU A 199 -9.29 4.10 -23.99
CA GLU A 199 -8.11 3.24 -24.01
C GLU A 199 -8.24 2.16 -22.95
N ALA A 200 -7.89 0.92 -23.29
CA ALA A 200 -8.03 -0.20 -22.38
C ALA A 200 -6.77 -1.07 -22.34
N VAL A 201 -6.45 -1.56 -21.14
CA VAL A 201 -5.39 -2.53 -20.87
C VAL A 201 -5.97 -3.93 -20.85
N TYR A 202 -5.36 -4.82 -21.62
CA TYR A 202 -5.61 -6.25 -21.60
C TYR A 202 -4.57 -6.89 -20.69
N ALA A 203 -4.90 -7.11 -19.42
CA ALA A 203 -4.07 -7.90 -18.52
C ALA A 203 -4.36 -9.39 -18.72
N ALA A 204 -3.37 -10.27 -18.56
CA ALA A 204 -3.64 -11.71 -18.57
C ALA A 204 -4.68 -12.06 -17.49
N CYS A 205 -5.49 -13.09 -17.68
CA CYS A 205 -6.40 -13.50 -16.61
C CYS A 205 -5.57 -14.09 -15.46
N PRO A 206 -5.74 -13.61 -14.22
CA PRO A 206 -4.99 -14.14 -13.10
C PRO A 206 -5.42 -15.59 -12.81
N GLY A 207 -4.44 -16.43 -12.47
CA GLY A 207 -4.68 -17.79 -11.98
C GLY A 207 -5.09 -17.85 -10.49
N SER A 208 -4.92 -16.75 -9.75
CA SER A 208 -5.42 -16.66 -8.38
C SER A 208 -5.70 -15.20 -8.00
N LEU A 209 -6.68 -15.01 -7.12
CA LEU A 209 -6.98 -13.73 -6.49
C LEU A 209 -6.67 -13.83 -5.00
N GLN A 210 -6.07 -12.78 -4.46
CA GLN A 210 -5.98 -12.58 -3.03
C GLN A 210 -7.22 -11.82 -2.55
N ARG A 211 -7.92 -12.38 -1.56
CA ARG A 211 -9.08 -11.77 -0.93
C ARG A 211 -8.73 -11.36 0.49
N LEU A 212 -8.89 -10.07 0.77
CA LEU A 212 -8.66 -9.47 2.08
C LEU A 212 -9.97 -8.90 2.63
N GLN A 213 -10.29 -9.17 3.89
CA GLN A 213 -11.47 -8.57 4.54
C GLN A 213 -11.30 -7.06 4.70
N ARG A 214 -12.31 -6.25 4.34
CA ARG A 214 -12.22 -4.78 4.41
C ARG A 214 -12.00 -4.24 5.82
N ARG A 215 -12.45 -4.98 6.85
CA ARG A 215 -12.19 -4.63 8.26
C ARG A 215 -10.90 -5.25 8.82
N ALA A 216 -10.16 -6.01 8.00
CA ALA A 216 -8.74 -6.29 8.27
C ALA A 216 -7.86 -5.04 8.11
N TYR A 217 -8.40 -3.97 7.51
CA TYR A 217 -7.86 -2.61 7.57
C TYR A 217 -8.20 -1.88 8.85
N ASN A 218 -8.84 -2.53 9.84
CA ASN A 218 -8.94 -1.94 11.16
C ASN A 218 -7.52 -1.73 11.65
N ARG A 219 -7.12 -0.47 11.60
CA ARG A 219 -5.86 -0.02 12.18
C ARG A 219 -5.87 -0.50 13.62
N VAL A 220 -4.82 -1.22 13.97
CA VAL A 220 -4.61 -1.66 15.32
C VAL A 220 -3.51 -0.81 15.91
N THR A 221 -3.79 -0.19 17.05
CA THR A 221 -2.78 0.48 17.85
C THR A 221 -1.74 -0.56 18.26
N VAL A 222 -0.46 -0.22 18.17
CA VAL A 222 0.62 -1.08 18.66
C VAL A 222 0.45 -1.22 20.18
N PRO A 223 0.27 -2.43 20.73
CA PRO A 223 0.02 -2.62 22.17
C PRO A 223 1.15 -2.07 23.03
N GLU A 224 0.83 -1.71 24.27
CA GLU A 224 1.85 -1.28 25.23
C GLU A 224 2.87 -2.42 25.46
N GLY A 225 4.14 -2.07 25.69
CA GLY A 225 5.23 -3.04 25.80
C GLY A 225 5.68 -3.67 24.47
N ARG A 226 4.99 -3.44 23.35
CA ARG A 226 5.50 -3.77 22.01
C ARG A 226 6.23 -2.58 21.40
N ILE A 227 7.38 -2.88 20.81
CA ILE A 227 8.20 -1.92 20.09
C ILE A 227 8.14 -2.30 18.62
N VAL A 228 7.58 -1.40 17.81
CA VAL A 228 7.63 -1.50 16.35
C VAL A 228 8.22 -0.20 15.84
N ARG A 229 9.29 -0.31 15.05
CA ARG A 229 10.00 0.85 14.48
C ARG A 229 9.84 0.85 12.97
N ALA A 230 9.73 2.04 12.41
CA ALA A 230 9.86 2.27 10.98
C ALA A 230 11.13 3.08 10.75
N ALA A 231 11.96 2.63 9.82
CA ALA A 231 12.99 3.46 9.18
C ALA A 231 12.57 3.68 7.73
N PHE A 232 12.71 4.90 7.20
CA PHE A 232 12.32 5.20 5.84
C PHE A 232 13.22 6.26 5.19
N TRP A 233 13.24 6.25 3.87
CA TRP A 233 14.07 7.09 3.01
C TRP A 233 13.30 7.40 1.72
N LEU A 234 13.71 8.46 1.01
CA LEU A 234 13.11 8.81 -0.29
C LEU A 234 13.42 7.75 -1.35
N GLY A 235 12.47 7.52 -2.26
CA GLY A 235 12.61 6.53 -3.32
C GLY A 235 11.94 5.20 -2.98
N SER A 236 12.44 4.10 -3.52
CA SER A 236 11.93 2.76 -3.28
C SER A 236 12.67 2.06 -2.16
N LYS A 237 12.16 0.92 -1.71
CA LYS A 237 12.82 0.04 -0.73
C LYS A 237 14.19 -0.47 -1.20
N GLU A 238 14.47 -0.47 -2.51
CA GLU A 238 15.76 -0.86 -3.07
C GLU A 238 16.80 0.26 -2.94
N ASP A 239 16.35 1.49 -2.70
CA ASP A 239 17.19 2.67 -2.55
C ASP A 239 17.65 2.87 -1.09
N GLU A 240 17.66 1.82 -0.25
CA GLU A 240 18.09 1.93 1.16
C GLU A 240 19.53 2.49 1.22
N PRO A 241 19.74 3.67 1.82
CA PRO A 241 21.08 4.23 1.94
C PRO A 241 21.97 3.32 2.78
N SER A 242 23.20 3.06 2.34
CA SER A 242 24.18 2.28 3.12
C SER A 242 24.58 2.96 4.44
N GLY A 243 24.27 4.25 4.59
CA GLY A 243 24.45 5.01 5.81
C GLY A 243 23.63 6.30 5.78
N THR A 244 23.41 6.90 6.94
CA THR A 244 22.68 8.16 7.07
C THR A 244 23.63 9.33 6.82
N SER A 245 23.35 10.13 5.78
CA SER A 245 24.02 11.40 5.50
C SER A 245 22.98 12.52 5.28
N PRO A 246 23.37 13.81 5.32
CA PRO A 246 22.44 14.90 5.00
C PRO A 246 21.82 14.81 3.61
N GLU A 247 22.57 14.27 2.64
CA GLU A 247 22.12 14.09 1.24
C GLU A 247 21.24 12.86 1.06
N ASN A 248 21.41 11.85 1.92
CA ASN A 248 20.62 10.61 1.94
C ASN A 248 20.11 10.33 3.35
N PRO A 249 19.16 11.15 3.84
CA PRO A 249 18.64 11.00 5.18
C PRO A 249 17.84 9.70 5.30
N VAL A 250 18.00 9.04 6.45
CA VAL A 250 17.15 7.93 6.88
C VAL A 250 16.45 8.39 8.14
N TRP A 251 15.14 8.61 8.02
CA TRP A 251 14.31 8.97 9.16
C TRP A 251 13.83 7.73 9.87
N SER A 252 13.63 7.83 11.18
CA SER A 252 13.20 6.72 12.01
C SER A 252 12.16 7.16 13.03
N GLY A 253 11.18 6.30 13.27
CA GLY A 253 10.08 6.58 14.18
C GLY A 253 9.51 5.32 14.83
N ARG A 254 8.64 5.54 15.82
CA ARG A 254 7.86 4.46 16.45
C ARG A 254 6.49 4.37 15.78
N ILE A 255 6.10 3.16 15.37
CA ILE A 255 4.78 2.93 14.81
C ILE A 255 3.72 3.07 15.92
N VAL A 256 2.69 3.86 15.65
CA VAL A 256 1.54 4.09 16.54
C VAL A 256 0.41 3.12 16.20
N ASP A 257 0.11 2.99 14.91
CA ASP A 257 -0.89 2.05 14.40
C ASP A 257 -0.39 1.34 13.14
N LEU A 258 -0.94 0.16 12.88
CA LEU A 258 -0.63 -0.66 11.72
C LEU A 258 -1.89 -1.26 11.11
N SER A 259 -1.89 -1.41 9.79
CA SER A 259 -2.91 -2.15 9.04
C SER A 259 -2.26 -2.86 7.85
N ALA A 260 -3.01 -3.72 7.15
CA ALA A 260 -2.56 -4.31 5.89
C ALA A 260 -2.37 -3.28 4.74
N GLY A 261 -2.79 -2.03 4.92
CA GLY A 261 -2.72 -0.98 3.89
C GLY A 261 -1.71 0.13 4.15
N GLY A 262 -1.14 0.19 5.35
CA GLY A 262 -0.29 1.30 5.77
C GLY A 262 -0.17 1.37 7.29
N PHE A 263 0.53 2.39 7.75
CA PHE A 263 0.84 2.60 9.16
C PHE A 263 0.93 4.09 9.48
N GLN A 264 0.87 4.42 10.77
CA GLN A 264 1.26 5.73 11.29
C GLN A 264 2.49 5.60 12.17
N ALA A 265 3.40 6.56 12.08
CA ALA A 265 4.59 6.62 12.92
C ALA A 265 4.75 8.00 13.57
N ARG A 266 5.21 7.99 14.83
CA ARG A 266 5.73 9.16 15.52
C ARG A 266 7.21 9.30 15.21
N ILE A 267 7.58 10.45 14.68
CA ILE A 267 8.93 10.76 14.21
C ILE A 267 9.34 12.09 14.85
N GLU A 268 10.57 12.14 15.34
CA GLU A 268 11.19 13.34 15.88
C GLU A 268 12.04 14.00 14.79
N GLY A 269 12.12 15.32 14.78
CA GLY A 269 12.96 16.09 13.86
C GLY A 269 12.23 16.58 12.60
N ASP A 270 13.01 16.81 11.54
CA ASP A 270 12.63 17.58 10.36
C ASP A 270 12.08 16.74 9.19
N ALA A 271 11.85 15.44 9.39
CA ALA A 271 11.34 14.53 8.35
C ALA A 271 10.07 15.05 7.66
N ALA A 272 9.19 15.70 8.42
CA ALA A 272 7.95 16.27 7.92
C ALA A 272 8.16 17.39 6.89
N ALA A 273 9.25 18.15 7.02
CA ALA A 273 9.57 19.24 6.10
C ALA A 273 10.19 18.74 4.78
N ALA A 274 10.71 17.51 4.76
CA ALA A 274 11.39 16.93 3.61
C ALA A 274 10.48 16.09 2.70
N LEU A 275 9.25 15.78 3.14
CA LEU A 275 8.31 14.92 2.41
C LEU A 275 7.10 15.69 1.89
N GLU A 276 6.82 15.53 0.59
CA GLU A 276 5.59 16.01 -0.05
C GLU A 276 4.53 14.91 -0.09
N GLU A 277 3.25 15.24 0.08
CA GLU A 277 2.17 14.23 -0.02
C GLU A 277 2.24 13.52 -1.38
N GLY A 278 2.19 12.19 -1.35
CA GLY A 278 2.35 11.33 -2.51
C GLY A 278 3.79 10.89 -2.77
N ALA A 279 4.79 11.45 -2.07
CA ALA A 279 6.18 11.04 -2.19
C ALA A 279 6.34 9.54 -1.92
N LEU A 280 7.07 8.87 -2.81
CA LEU A 280 7.44 7.48 -2.64
C LEU A 280 8.60 7.37 -1.65
N VAL A 281 8.45 6.45 -0.69
CA VAL A 281 9.47 6.14 0.31
C VAL A 281 9.70 4.63 0.38
N GLY A 282 10.96 4.24 0.52
CA GLY A 282 11.35 2.91 0.94
C GLY A 282 11.21 2.82 2.45
N VAL A 283 10.65 1.72 2.94
CA VAL A 283 10.37 1.54 4.37
C VAL A 283 10.85 0.19 4.85
N ARG A 284 11.56 0.22 5.97
CA ARG A 284 11.91 -0.95 6.78
C ARG A 284 11.13 -0.92 8.09
N LEU A 285 10.18 -1.85 8.26
CA LEU A 285 9.50 -2.04 9.53
C LEU A 285 10.22 -3.13 10.32
N ALA A 286 10.48 -2.88 11.60
CA ALA A 286 11.10 -3.82 12.52
C ALA A 286 10.16 -4.11 13.68
N PHE A 287 9.82 -5.39 13.87
CA PHE A 287 8.94 -5.85 14.94
C PHE A 287 9.78 -6.41 16.10
N GLY A 288 9.60 -5.85 17.31
CA GLY A 288 10.33 -6.26 18.51
C GLY A 288 11.82 -5.89 18.45
N PRO A 289 12.74 -6.72 18.98
CA PRO A 289 14.18 -6.48 18.95
C PRO A 289 14.79 -6.74 17.55
N ALA A 290 14.10 -6.31 16.49
CA ALA A 290 14.48 -6.42 15.08
C ALA A 290 14.74 -7.85 14.57
N ARG A 291 14.12 -8.88 15.18
CA ARG A 291 14.20 -10.26 14.67
C ARG A 291 13.37 -10.48 13.41
N GLU A 292 12.30 -9.72 13.28
CA GLU A 292 11.40 -9.78 12.14
C GLU A 292 11.38 -8.40 11.50
N THR A 293 11.83 -8.32 10.26
CA THR A 293 11.85 -7.09 9.47
C THR A 293 11.12 -7.30 8.17
N VAL A 294 10.48 -6.25 7.68
CA VAL A 294 9.84 -6.25 6.37
C VAL A 294 10.22 -4.98 5.62
N TYR A 295 10.54 -5.17 4.35
CA TYR A 295 10.87 -4.11 3.42
C TYR A 295 9.70 -3.90 2.47
N VAL A 296 9.23 -2.66 2.39
CA VAL A 296 8.06 -2.29 1.60
C VAL A 296 8.24 -0.91 1.00
N ASP A 297 7.61 -0.70 -0.15
CA ASP A 297 7.39 0.64 -0.68
C ASP A 297 6.14 1.25 -0.04
N ALA A 298 6.18 2.54 0.25
CA ALA A 298 5.03 3.28 0.72
C ALA A 298 4.95 4.67 0.10
N GLN A 299 3.75 5.24 0.09
CA GLN A 299 3.51 6.64 -0.21
C GLN A 299 3.25 7.39 1.09
N PHE A 300 3.92 8.52 1.26
CA PHE A 300 3.59 9.47 2.31
C PHE A 300 2.21 10.10 2.01
N ARG A 301 1.33 10.17 3.01
CA ARG A 301 -0.05 10.63 2.85
C ARG A 301 -0.34 11.93 3.58
N HIS A 302 0.08 12.04 4.84
CA HIS A 302 -0.23 13.21 5.64
C HIS A 302 0.68 13.28 6.86
N VAL A 303 0.82 14.47 7.41
CA VAL A 303 1.49 14.72 8.69
C VAL A 303 0.60 15.55 9.59
N GLN A 304 0.62 15.21 10.88
CA GLN A 304 0.07 16.03 11.95
C GLN A 304 1.21 16.38 12.91
N ILE A 305 1.40 17.67 13.17
CA ILE A 305 2.46 18.17 14.05
C ILE A 305 1.89 18.33 15.46
N GLU A 306 2.53 17.68 16.44
CA GLU A 306 2.20 17.69 17.87
C GLU A 306 3.42 18.17 18.66
N GLY A 307 3.64 19.49 18.71
CA GLY A 307 4.85 20.07 19.30
C GLY A 307 6.10 19.76 18.46
N GLU A 308 7.07 19.08 19.05
CA GLU A 308 8.31 18.64 18.37
C GLU A 308 8.17 17.27 17.69
N ILE A 309 7.00 16.62 17.81
CA ILE A 309 6.74 15.29 17.27
C ILE A 309 5.85 15.41 16.04
N ALA A 310 6.23 14.76 14.96
CA ALA A 310 5.40 14.58 13.77
C ALA A 310 4.75 13.18 13.79
N VAL A 311 3.42 13.14 13.66
CA VAL A 311 2.65 11.91 13.40
C VAL A 311 2.41 11.81 11.90
N MET A 312 3.15 10.90 11.24
CA MET A 312 3.13 10.75 9.79
C MET A 312 2.37 9.50 9.38
N GLY A 313 1.52 9.62 8.35
CA GLY A 313 0.75 8.53 7.76
C GLY A 313 1.35 8.04 6.45
N PHE A 314 1.48 6.72 6.32
CA PHE A 314 2.04 6.05 5.14
C PHE A 314 1.07 5.00 4.60
N GLN A 315 1.02 4.86 3.28
CA GLN A 315 0.23 3.85 2.58
C GLN A 315 1.14 2.91 1.81
N PHE A 316 1.06 1.61 2.04
CA PHE A 316 1.86 0.64 1.28
C PHE A 316 1.46 0.61 -0.19
N VAL A 317 2.47 0.48 -1.05
CA VAL A 317 2.32 0.37 -2.51
C VAL A 317 2.97 -0.91 -2.99
N GLY A 318 2.47 -1.47 -4.10
CA GLY A 318 3.09 -2.63 -4.72
C GLY A 318 2.99 -3.94 -3.93
N LEU A 319 2.30 -4.03 -2.79
CA LEU A 319 2.24 -5.29 -2.01
C LEU A 319 1.61 -6.48 -2.77
N ALA A 320 0.76 -6.22 -3.75
CA ALA A 320 0.21 -7.28 -4.60
C ALA A 320 1.21 -7.77 -5.67
N TYR A 321 2.30 -7.02 -5.88
CA TYR A 321 3.30 -7.25 -6.89
C TYR A 321 4.32 -8.28 -6.43
N GLY A 322 4.46 -9.36 -7.20
CA GLY A 322 5.47 -10.38 -6.95
C GLY A 322 5.25 -11.23 -5.68
N PRO A 323 6.10 -12.26 -5.49
CA PRO A 323 6.06 -13.12 -4.31
C PRO A 323 6.50 -12.39 -3.04
N GLU A 324 7.44 -11.46 -3.14
CA GLU A 324 7.97 -10.72 -1.99
C GLU A 324 6.93 -9.78 -1.37
N GLY A 325 6.18 -9.03 -2.19
CA GLY A 325 5.08 -8.19 -1.71
C GLY A 325 3.99 -9.01 -1.02
N ARG A 326 3.69 -10.21 -1.54
CA ARG A 326 2.76 -11.16 -0.91
C ARG A 326 3.26 -11.66 0.45
N HIS A 327 4.55 -11.96 0.55
CA HIS A 327 5.13 -12.33 1.84
C HIS A 327 5.07 -11.16 2.84
N ALA A 328 5.34 -9.93 2.39
CA ALA A 328 5.26 -8.74 3.22
C ALA A 328 3.83 -8.51 3.76
N ILE A 329 2.80 -8.62 2.92
CA ILE A 329 1.41 -8.46 3.37
C ILE A 329 0.98 -9.58 4.32
N ASP A 330 1.43 -10.83 4.11
CA ASP A 330 1.15 -11.94 5.02
C ASP A 330 1.75 -11.70 6.40
N LEU A 331 3.01 -11.27 6.46
CA LEU A 331 3.70 -10.94 7.71
C LEU A 331 3.02 -9.76 8.43
N ILE A 332 2.70 -8.69 7.70
CA ILE A 332 1.99 -7.52 8.26
C ILE A 332 0.61 -7.93 8.78
N ALA A 333 -0.15 -8.72 8.02
CA ALA A 333 -1.46 -9.20 8.43
C ALA A 333 -1.40 -10.07 9.69
N ALA A 334 -0.40 -10.94 9.79
CA ALA A 334 -0.15 -11.75 10.98
C ALA A 334 0.13 -10.88 12.22
N LYS A 335 0.97 -9.84 12.08
CA LYS A 335 1.25 -8.89 13.18
C LYS A 335 0.03 -8.06 13.57
N VAL A 336 -0.78 -7.64 12.61
CA VAL A 336 -2.05 -6.95 12.89
C VAL A 336 -2.99 -7.85 13.69
N ALA A 337 -3.14 -9.12 13.30
CA ALA A 337 -3.97 -10.08 14.03
C ALA A 337 -3.44 -10.36 15.45
N GLU A 338 -2.12 -10.45 15.62
CA GLU A 338 -1.46 -10.56 16.93
C GLU A 338 -1.83 -9.37 17.82
N PHE A 339 -1.65 -8.14 17.34
CA PHE A 339 -1.94 -6.92 18.09
C PHE A 339 -3.42 -6.78 18.44
N GLN A 340 -4.32 -7.17 17.53
CA GLN A 340 -5.76 -7.16 17.79
C GLN A 340 -6.14 -8.13 18.91
N SER A 341 -5.49 -9.30 18.94
CA SER A 341 -5.70 -10.30 19.99
C SER A 341 -5.22 -9.82 21.37
N LEU A 342 -4.12 -9.07 21.41
CA LEU A 342 -3.60 -8.48 22.65
C LEU A 342 -4.48 -7.33 23.15
N ALA A 343 -4.89 -6.42 22.26
CA ALA A 343 -5.77 -5.30 22.62
C ALA A 343 -7.12 -5.78 23.19
N GLY A 344 -7.66 -6.90 22.69
CA GLY A 344 -8.87 -7.51 23.24
C GLY A 344 -8.71 -8.08 24.66
N GLN A 345 -7.49 -8.45 25.06
CA GLN A 345 -7.21 -8.96 26.41
C GLN A 345 -7.09 -7.84 27.44
N GLU A 346 -6.55 -6.67 27.06
CA GLU A 346 -6.41 -5.52 27.97
C GLU A 346 -7.75 -4.84 28.29
N ALA A 347 -8.74 -5.00 27.40
CA ALA A 347 -10.08 -4.43 27.58
C ALA A 347 -11.04 -5.30 28.40
N SER A 348 -10.63 -6.53 28.77
CA SER A 348 -11.43 -7.50 29.54
C SER A 348 -10.94 -7.59 30.98
#